data_AF-A0A7C6S742-F1
#
_entry.id   AF-A0A7C6S742-F1
#
_cell.length_a   1.000
_cell.length_b   1.000
_cell.length_c   1.000
_cell.angle_alpha   90.00
_cell.angle_beta   90.00
_cell.angle_gamma   90.00
#
_symmetry.space_group_name_H-M   'P 1'
#
loop_
_entity.id
_entity.type
_entity.pdbx_description
1 polymer ?
#
loop_
_entity_poly.entity_id
_entity_poly.type
_entity_poly.pdbx_seq_one_letter_code
_entity_poly.pdbx_strand_id
1 'polypeptide(L)'
;MRCISCRLAIVDKKASDKDWTAYQCGNPKSEYYRALINTSPEGKKHKRISWSGCGHGERRVKRDAKKTFKALSLSRLPGANR
;
A
#
# COMPACT_ATOMS: atom_id res chain seq x y z
N MET A 1 -2.79 9.29 -9.66
CA MET A 1 -1.50 8.68 -9.26
C MET A 1 -1.47 8.45 -7.75
N ARG A 2 -1.39 7.19 -7.29
CA ARG A 2 -1.10 6.90 -5.88
C ARG A 2 -0.29 5.62 -5.72
N CYS A 3 0.89 5.71 -5.10
CA CYS A 3 1.42 4.71 -4.17
C CYS A 3 2.75 5.21 -3.57
N ILE A 4 2.73 6.32 -2.83
CA ILE A 4 3.80 6.61 -1.87
C ILE A 4 3.24 6.23 -0.50
N SER A 5 3.92 5.33 0.21
CA SER A 5 3.50 4.85 1.54
C SER A 5 2.08 4.26 1.55
N CYS A 6 1.76 3.40 0.58
CA CYS A 6 0.44 2.76 0.49
C CYS A 6 0.13 1.90 1.71
N ARG A 7 -1.09 2.01 2.26
CA ARG A 7 -1.54 1.18 3.40
C ARG A 7 -1.79 -0.27 3.01
N LEU A 8 -2.11 -0.51 1.75
CA LEU A 8 -2.36 -1.84 1.18
C LEU A 8 -1.05 -2.57 0.86
N ALA A 9 0.10 -1.94 1.10
CA ALA A 9 1.40 -2.59 1.00
C ALA A 9 1.60 -3.60 2.13
N ILE A 10 1.97 -4.82 1.76
CA ILE A 10 2.26 -5.92 2.67
C ILE A 10 3.75 -6.22 2.60
N VAL A 11 4.36 -6.57 3.73
CA VAL A 11 5.76 -7.05 3.76
C VAL A 11 5.83 -8.41 3.08
N ASP A 12 6.69 -8.55 2.08
CA ASP A 12 7.05 -9.83 1.51
C ASP A 12 8.33 -10.34 2.20
N LYS A 13 8.17 -11.22 3.18
CA LYS A 13 9.30 -11.80 3.92
C LYS A 13 10.19 -12.69 3.05
N LYS A 14 9.64 -13.29 1.98
CA LYS A 14 10.40 -14.19 1.11
C LYS A 14 11.31 -13.40 0.16
N ALA A 15 10.84 -12.25 -0.31
CA ALA A 15 11.62 -11.35 -1.16
C ALA A 15 12.52 -10.38 -0.37
N SER A 16 12.31 -10.25 0.94
CA SER A 16 13.14 -9.42 1.81
C SER A 16 14.53 -10.04 2.02
N ASP A 17 15.53 -9.19 2.24
CA ASP A 17 16.87 -9.60 2.64
C ASP A 17 17.26 -8.96 3.98
N LYS A 18 18.51 -9.15 4.40
CA LYS A 18 19.03 -8.67 5.69
C LYS A 18 18.94 -7.15 5.84
N ASP A 19 19.16 -6.40 4.76
CA ASP A 19 19.31 -4.95 4.77
C ASP A 19 18.12 -4.21 4.12
N TRP A 20 17.17 -4.97 3.55
CA TRP A 20 16.05 -4.42 2.79
C TRP A 20 14.75 -5.20 3.01
N THR A 21 13.72 -4.48 3.43
CA THR A 21 12.36 -5.02 3.53
C THR A 21 11.63 -4.84 2.19
N ALA A 22 11.26 -5.95 1.57
CA ALA A 22 10.44 -5.98 0.38
C ALA A 22 8.98 -5.66 0.72
N TYR A 23 8.35 -4.79 -0.05
CA TYR A 23 6.92 -4.52 0.04
C TYR A 23 6.23 -4.95 -1.26
N GLN A 24 5.19 -5.77 -1.14
CA GLN A 24 4.33 -6.14 -2.26
C GLN A 24 2.97 -5.44 -2.19
N CYS A 25 2.32 -5.26 -3.34
CA CYS A 25 0.94 -4.79 -3.36
C CYS A 25 -0.01 -5.87 -2.83
N GLY A 26 -0.71 -5.59 -1.73
CA GLY A 26 -1.70 -6.47 -1.15
C GLY A 26 -3.13 -6.27 -1.69
N ASN A 27 -3.34 -5.38 -2.66
CA ASN A 27 -4.68 -5.11 -3.18
C ASN A 27 -5.03 -6.01 -4.37
N PRO A 28 -5.96 -6.96 -4.24
CA PRO A 28 -6.35 -7.86 -5.34
C PRO A 28 -7.04 -7.15 -6.50
N LYS A 29 -7.50 -5.91 -6.32
CA LYS A 29 -8.09 -5.08 -7.39
C LYS A 29 -7.06 -4.27 -8.17
N SER A 30 -5.80 -4.24 -7.71
CA SER A 30 -4.73 -3.53 -8.38
C SER A 30 -4.13 -4.41 -9.48
N GLU A 31 -3.84 -3.83 -10.64
CA GLU A 31 -3.07 -4.48 -11.71
C GLU A 31 -1.68 -4.96 -11.20
N TYR A 32 -1.13 -4.27 -10.20
CA TYR A 32 0.13 -4.64 -9.53
C TYR A 32 -0.03 -5.63 -8.37
N TYR A 33 -1.15 -6.35 -8.22
CA TYR A 33 -1.35 -7.29 -7.11
C TYR A 33 -0.19 -8.29 -7.04
N ARG A 34 0.43 -8.42 -5.84
CA ARG A 34 1.65 -9.22 -5.57
C ARG A 34 2.95 -8.73 -6.23
N ALA A 35 2.94 -7.63 -6.98
CA ALA A 35 4.18 -7.03 -7.48
C ALA A 35 4.94 -6.30 -6.35
N LEU A 36 6.27 -6.27 -6.45
CA LEU A 36 7.12 -5.48 -5.57
C LEU A 36 7.00 -3.98 -5.89
N ILE A 37 6.66 -3.19 -4.88
CA ILE A 37 6.30 -1.77 -5.02
C ILE A 37 7.35 -0.81 -4.46
N ASN A 38 8.48 -1.35 -4.00
CA ASN A 38 9.67 -0.60 -3.58
C ASN A 38 10.92 -1.02 -4.37
N THR A 39 10.74 -1.35 -5.64
CA THR A 39 11.80 -1.60 -6.62
C THR A 39 11.60 -0.74 -7.87
N SER A 40 12.69 -0.42 -8.57
CA SER A 40 12.63 0.23 -9.89
C SER A 40 12.42 -0.79 -11.02
N PRO A 41 12.06 -0.35 -12.24
CA PRO A 41 12.01 -1.23 -13.42
C PRO A 41 13.34 -1.95 -13.69
N GLU A 42 14.47 -1.32 -13.35
CA GLU A 42 15.82 -1.86 -13.47
C GLU A 42 16.20 -2.79 -12.29
N GLY A 43 15.27 -3.06 -11.38
CA GLY A 43 15.47 -3.93 -10.21
C GLY A 43 16.15 -3.25 -9.02
N LYS A 44 16.32 -1.93 -9.03
CA LYS A 44 16.95 -1.21 -7.92
C LYS A 44 16.03 -1.21 -6.69
N LYS A 45 16.57 -1.63 -5.55
CA LYS A 45 15.85 -1.66 -4.26
C LYS A 45 15.73 -0.27 -3.65
N HIS A 46 14.51 0.10 -3.25
CA HIS A 46 14.23 1.36 -2.57
C HIS A 46 13.78 1.11 -1.12
N LYS A 47 14.26 1.95 -0.19
CA LYS A 47 13.87 1.88 1.24
C LYS A 47 12.40 2.22 1.47
N ARG A 48 11.76 2.92 0.54
CA ARG A 48 10.35 3.35 0.61
C ARG A 48 9.63 2.87 -0.64
N ILE A 49 8.32 2.69 -0.51
CA ILE A 49 7.43 2.41 -1.62
C ILE A 49 7.53 3.59 -2.61
N SER A 50 7.97 3.28 -3.83
CA SER A 50 8.33 4.26 -4.88
C SER A 50 7.28 4.35 -6.00
N TRP A 51 6.40 3.36 -6.12
CA TRP A 51 5.45 3.26 -7.24
C TRP A 51 4.39 4.37 -7.24
N SER A 52 4.30 5.18 -8.30
CA SER A 52 3.25 6.22 -8.42
C SER A 52 2.00 5.79 -9.22
N GLY A 53 1.99 4.57 -9.77
CA GLY A 53 1.04 4.11 -10.79
C GLY A 53 -0.30 3.53 -10.32
N CYS A 54 -0.44 3.07 -9.07
CA CYS A 54 -1.66 2.36 -8.67
C CYS A 54 -2.85 3.33 -8.43
N GLY A 55 -3.88 3.31 -9.27
CA GLY A 55 -5.10 4.09 -9.03
C GLY A 55 -5.79 3.77 -7.69
N HIS A 56 -5.55 2.57 -7.16
CA HIS A 56 -6.09 2.08 -5.90
C HIS A 56 -5.19 2.34 -4.69
N GLY A 57 -4.09 3.08 -4.84
CA GLY A 57 -3.19 3.38 -3.72
C GLY A 57 -3.90 4.18 -2.62
N GLU A 58 -3.73 3.75 -1.38
CA GLU A 58 -4.36 4.41 -0.22
C GLU A 58 -3.27 4.96 0.71
N ARG A 59 -3.28 6.29 0.95
CA ARG A 59 -2.24 6.94 1.76
C ARG A 59 -2.34 6.46 3.21
N ARG A 60 -1.21 6.05 3.81
CA ARG A 60 -1.13 5.84 5.27
C ARG A 60 -1.38 7.19 5.96
N VAL A 61 -2.51 7.30 6.66
CA VAL A 61 -2.80 8.43 7.55
C VAL A 61 -2.11 8.13 8.90
N LYS A 62 -1.34 9.08 9.45
CA LYS A 62 -0.79 8.94 10.81
C LYS A 62 -1.96 8.83 11.79
N ARG A 63 -1.92 7.88 12.73
CA ARG A 63 -3.01 7.62 13.68
C ARG A 63 -3.34 8.84 14.58
N ASP A 64 -2.40 9.77 14.74
CA ASP A 64 -2.57 10.98 15.56
C ASP A 64 -3.21 12.17 14.83
N ALA A 65 -3.59 12.01 13.56
CA ALA A 65 -4.38 13.01 12.85
C ALA A 65 -5.85 12.94 13.33
N LYS A 66 -6.14 13.52 14.51
CA LYS A 66 -7.46 13.56 15.20
C LYS A 66 -8.64 14.15 14.39
N LYS A 67 -8.50 14.44 13.10
CA LYS A 67 -9.53 15.11 12.28
C LYS A 67 -9.74 14.44 10.89
N THR A 68 -9.87 13.12 10.81
CA THR A 68 -10.38 12.51 9.55
C THR A 68 -11.13 11.18 9.75
N PHE A 69 -11.64 10.88 10.94
CA PHE A 69 -12.56 9.75 11.12
C PHE A 69 -14.00 10.09 10.72
N LYS A 70 -14.40 11.38 10.71
CA LYS A 70 -15.73 11.81 10.25
C LYS A 70 -15.89 11.91 8.72
N ALA A 71 -14.81 11.84 7.94
CA ALA A 71 -14.85 11.96 6.48
C ALA A 71 -14.77 10.62 5.73
N LEU A 72 -14.46 9.51 6.42
CA LEU A 72 -14.57 8.16 5.89
C LEU A 72 -15.96 7.64 6.26
N SER A 73 -16.94 8.00 5.45
CA SER A 73 -18.32 7.51 5.57
C SER A 73 -18.34 5.98 5.73
N LEU A 74 -19.21 5.52 6.62
CA LEU A 74 -19.51 4.13 6.98
C LEU A 74 -19.86 3.17 5.82
N SER A 75 -19.74 3.58 4.56
CA SER A 75 -20.21 2.84 3.37
C SER A 75 -19.19 1.85 2.78
N ARG A 76 -18.09 1.53 3.49
CA ARG A 76 -17.11 0.50 3.05
C ARG A 76 -16.73 -0.52 4.11
N LEU A 77 -17.64 -0.83 5.03
CA LEU A 77 -17.55 -2.05 5.82
C LEU A 77 -18.24 -3.18 5.04
N PRO A 78 -17.54 -4.27 4.65
CA PRO A 78 -18.23 -5.49 4.26
C PRO A 78 -18.90 -6.03 5.53
N GLY A 79 -20.23 -6.17 5.51
CA GLY A 79 -21.01 -6.72 6.63
C GLY A 79 -22.07 -5.81 7.24
N ALA A 80 -22.38 -4.66 6.63
CA ALA A 80 -23.56 -3.86 6.99
C ALA A 80 -24.64 -3.97 5.92
N ASN A 81 -25.13 -5.19 5.68
CA ASN A 81 -26.49 -5.40 5.24
C ASN A 81 -27.02 -6.59 6.03
N ARG A 82 -28.18 -6.31 6.63
CA ARG A 82 -29.00 -7.07 7.57
C ARG A 82 -29.19 -8.53 7.20
#